data_AF-A0A1S6H3R4-F1
#
_entry.id   AF-A0A1S6H3R4-F1
#
_cell.length_a   1.000
_cell.length_b   1.000
_cell.length_c   1.000
_cell.angle_alpha   90.00
_cell.angle_beta   90.00
_cell.angle_gamma   90.00
#
_symmetry.space_group_name_H-M   'P 1'
#
loop_
_entity.id
_entity.type
_entity.pdbx_description
1 polymer ?
#
loop_
_entity_poly.entity_id
_entity_poly.type
_entity_poly.pdbx_seq_one_letter_code
_entity_poly.pdbx_strand_id
1 'polypeptide(L)' 'MIESEGIIVAGFVANNYWSSTTVPSNSTWAYNVNMTTGNINNNNKTNNNYVRCVR' A
#
# COMPACT_ATOMS: atom_id res chain seq x y z
N MET A 1 2.28 39.04 9.78
CA MET A 1 2.66 37.62 9.77
C MET A 1 1.48 36.88 9.19
N ILE A 2 1.65 36.25 8.03
CA ILE A 2 0.68 35.31 7.47
C ILE A 2 1.47 34.01 7.40
N GLU A 3 1.15 33.05 8.26
CA GLU A 3 1.70 31.72 8.13
C GLU A 3 1.03 31.09 6.90
N SER A 4 1.86 30.65 5.95
CA SER A 4 1.40 29.90 4.79
C SER A 4 0.75 28.62 5.31
N GLU A 5 -0.59 28.56 5.28
CA GLU A 5 -1.33 27.30 5.42
C GLU A 5 -0.99 26.43 4.21
N GLY A 6 0.14 25.73 4.31
CA GLY A 6 0.52 24.70 3.35
C GLY A 6 -0.63 23.69 3.30
N ILE A 7 -1.17 23.47 2.12
CA ILE A 7 -2.13 22.41 1.85
C ILE A 7 -1.60 21.12 2.53
N ILE A 8 -2.32 20.64 3.55
CA ILE A 8 -2.18 19.26 3.99
C ILE A 8 -2.85 18.42 2.89
N VAL A 9 -2.10 18.11 1.82
CA VAL A 9 -2.44 16.93 1.02
C VAL A 9 -2.34 15.80 2.02
N ALA A 10 -3.48 15.23 2.41
CA ALA A 10 -3.51 14.01 3.18
C ALA A 10 -2.78 12.94 2.37
N GLY A 11 -1.50 12.77 2.66
CA GLY A 11 -0.67 11.75 2.04
C GLY A 11 -1.22 10.39 2.42
N PHE A 12 -1.05 9.43 1.52
CA PHE A 12 -1.36 8.04 1.85
C PHE A 12 -0.51 7.57 3.04
N VAL A 13 -1.10 6.77 3.93
CA VAL A 13 -0.38 6.17 5.06
C VAL A 13 0.76 5.28 4.53
N ALA A 14 1.98 5.44 5.04
CA ALA A 14 3.07 4.52 4.72
C ALA A 14 2.82 3.16 5.40
N ASN A 15 2.39 2.17 4.61
CA ASN A 15 2.05 0.81 5.07
C ASN A 15 2.13 -0.18 3.90
N ASN A 16 1.70 -1.43 4.10
CA ASN A 16 1.57 -2.44 3.05
C ASN A 16 0.34 -2.14 2.18
N TYR A 17 0.55 -2.10 0.86
CA TYR A 17 -0.51 -1.94 -0.14
C TYR A 17 -0.58 -3.18 -1.02
N TRP A 18 -1.78 -3.69 -1.23
CA TRP A 18 -2.02 -4.81 -2.12
C TRP A 18 -1.64 -4.49 -3.58
N SER A 19 -1.06 -5.49 -4.25
CA SER A 19 -1.00 -5.58 -5.70
C SER A 19 -2.11 -6.52 -6.20
N SER A 20 -2.56 -6.34 -7.45
CA SER A 20 -3.48 -7.27 -8.11
C SER A 20 -2.84 -8.62 -8.47
N THR A 21 -1.53 -8.77 -8.29
CA THR A 21 -0.79 -9.99 -8.64
C THR A 21 -0.95 -11.07 -7.56
N THR A 22 -1.58 -12.19 -7.94
CA THR A 22 -1.63 -13.42 -7.14
C THR A 22 -0.28 -14.13 -7.17
N VAL A 23 0.14 -14.72 -6.05
CA VAL A 23 1.40 -15.48 -5.98
C VAL A 23 1.24 -16.78 -6.79
N PRO A 24 2.12 -17.09 -7.77
CA PRO A 24 1.93 -18.23 -8.67
C PRO A 24 1.87 -19.59 -7.97
N SER A 25 2.64 -19.78 -6.90
CA SER A 25 2.69 -21.03 -6.14
C SER A 25 1.54 -21.17 -5.12
N ASN A 26 0.76 -20.11 -4.87
CA ASN A 26 -0.33 -20.15 -3.90
C ASN A 26 -1.44 -19.15 -4.26
N SER A 27 -2.54 -19.65 -4.82
CA SER A 27 -3.68 -18.85 -5.26
C SER A 27 -4.41 -18.12 -4.13
N THR A 28 -4.21 -18.53 -2.88
CA THR A 28 -4.80 -17.87 -1.70
C THR A 28 -4.00 -16.64 -1.26
N TRP A 29 -2.83 -16.38 -1.85
CA TRP A 29 -1.94 -15.28 -1.48
C TRP A 29 -1.79 -14.26 -2.62
N ALA A 30 -1.46 -13.02 -2.27
CA ALA A 30 -1.16 -11.94 -3.21
C ALA A 30 0.10 -11.18 -2.79
N TYR A 31 0.74 -10.52 -3.75
CA TYR A 31 1.87 -9.63 -3.46
C TYR A 31 1.39 -8.31 -2.84
N ASN A 32 2.22 -7.72 -1.98
CA ASN A 32 2.03 -6.38 -1.45
C ASN A 32 3.37 -5.63 -1.41
N VAL A 33 3.30 -4.30 -1.49
CA VAL A 33 4.46 -3.41 -1.37
C VAL A 33 4.38 -2.66 -0.04
N ASN A 34 5.41 -2.75 0.76
CA ASN A 34 5.56 -1.97 1.98
C ASN A 34 6.05 -0.57 1.61
N MET A 35 5.20 0.44 1.71
CA MET A 35 5.54 1.83 1.36
C MET A 35 6.38 2.54 2.44
N THR A 36 6.67 1.88 3.57
CA THR A 36 7.60 2.37 4.60
C THR A 36 9.04 1.95 4.29
N THR A 37 9.25 0.73 3.79
CA THR A 37 10.60 0.17 3.54
C THR A 37 10.94 -0.06 2.08
N GLY A 38 9.94 -0.05 1.18
CA GLY A 38 10.09 -0.43 -0.22
C GLY A 38 10.05 -1.94 -0.50
N ASN A 39 9.89 -2.78 0.53
CA ASN A 39 9.92 -4.24 0.37
C ASN A 39 8.70 -4.77 -0.40
N ILE A 40 8.94 -5.78 -1.23
CA ILE A 40 7.88 -6.59 -1.84
C ILE A 40 7.69 -7.83 -0.97
N ASN A 41 6.48 -8.03 -0.46
CA ASN A 41 6.09 -9.18 0.36
C ASN A 41 4.94 -9.96 -0.31
N ASN A 42 4.54 -11.06 0.30
CA ASN A 42 3.31 -11.78 -0.03
C ASN A 42 2.55 -12.13 1.25
N ASN A 43 1.22 -12.05 1.20
CA ASN A 43 0.34 -12.31 2.34
C ASN A 43 -0.90 -13.08 1.85
N ASN A 44 -1.58 -13.77 2.77
CA ASN A 44 -2.92 -14.32 2.52
C ASN A 44 -3.89 -13.19 2.14
N LYS A 45 -4.74 -13.40 1.13
CA LYS A 45 -5.73 -12.43 0.65
C LYS A 45 -6.74 -11.98 1.73
N THR A 46 -6.85 -12.70 2.85
CA THR A 46 -7.66 -12.29 4.01
C THR A 46 -6.97 -11.30 4.94
N ASN A 47 -5.69 -10.96 4.73
CA ASN A 47 -4.99 -9.99 5.57
C ASN A 47 -5.45 -8.55 5.31
N ASN A 48 -5.39 -7.73 6.35
CA ASN A 48 -5.74 -6.31 6.30
C ASN A 48 -4.55 -5.47 5.79
N ASN A 49 -4.32 -5.47 4.48
CA ASN A 49 -3.45 -4.48 3.83
C ASN A 49 -4.30 -3.38 3.15
N TYR A 50 -3.69 -2.22 2.91
CA TYR A 50 -4.33 -1.09 2.26
C TYR A 50 -4.48 -1.30 0.75
N VAL A 51 -5.40 -0.57 0.14
CA VAL A 51 -5.55 -0.48 -1.31
C VAL A 51 -5.32 0.96 -1.76
N ARG A 52 -4.83 1.14 -2.98
CA ARG A 52 -4.67 2.46 -3.60
C ARG A 52 -5.18 2.42 -5.03
N CYS A 53 -6.07 3.34 -5.38
CA CYS A 53 -6.43 3.59 -6.76
C CYS A 53 -5.25 4.25 -7.49
N VAL A 54 -4.88 3.72 -8.65
CA VAL A 54 -3.85 4.29 -9.53
C VAL A 54 -4.50 4.83 -10.81
N ARG A 55 -3.85 5.79 -11.47
CA ARG A 55 -4.32 6.45 -12.70
C ARG A 55 -3.45 6.06 -13.89
#